data_AF-A0A943NBT7-F1
#
_entry.id   AF-A0A943NBT7-F1
#
_cell.length_a   1.000
_cell.length_b   1.000
_cell.length_c   1.000
_cell.angle_alpha   90.00
_cell.angle_beta   90.00
_cell.angle_gamma   90.00
#
_symmetry.space_group_name_H-M   'P 1'
#
loop_
_entity.id
_entity.type
_entity.pdbx_description
1 polymer ?
#
loop_
_entity_poly.entity_id
_entity_poly.type
_entity_poly.pdbx_seq_one_letter_code
_entity_poly.pdbx_strand_id
1 'polypeptide(L)'
;MQKKKTAHNKANETKNANVTARATEKVIVDKKTPEEKKEETEREEVPKSGKAKLISILSAVVLALILIFKPELLLGAINSVATESADGVYAAFIDVGQGDSIFLRSPSGKTMLVDAGTPDSFESIQNVLSEEGVTKLDVVVMTHPHSDHMGSMKRVIDNYDIGTFYMPDA
;
A
#
# COMPACT_ATOMS: atom_id res chain seq x y z
N MET A 1 71.98 12.13 6.23
CA MET A 1 71.87 10.69 6.54
C MET A 1 70.41 10.27 6.40
N GLN A 2 70.18 9.26 5.53
CA GLN A 2 69.06 8.30 5.42
C GLN A 2 67.60 8.85 5.37
N LYS A 3 66.95 8.88 4.18
CA LYS A 3 66.16 7.81 3.48
C LYS A 3 64.75 7.65 4.08
N LYS A 4 63.62 7.53 3.36
CA LYS A 4 63.26 7.42 1.93
C LYS A 4 61.72 7.58 1.82
N LYS A 5 61.24 8.06 0.67
CA LYS A 5 59.84 8.04 0.21
C LYS A 5 59.26 6.60 0.08
N THR A 6 57.93 6.51 0.09
CA THR A 6 57.06 6.00 -1.00
C THR A 6 55.94 5.07 -0.51
N ALA A 7 54.73 5.35 -1.01
CA ALA A 7 53.51 4.56 -0.95
C ALA A 7 53.66 3.09 -1.38
N HIS A 8 52.84 2.19 -0.82
CA HIS A 8 52.22 1.15 -1.63
C HIS A 8 50.96 0.54 -0.99
N ASN A 9 49.98 0.42 -1.89
CA ASN A 9 48.72 -0.30 -1.85
C ASN A 9 48.95 -1.83 -1.78
N LYS A 10 48.12 -2.59 -1.05
CA LYS A 10 47.77 -3.97 -1.43
C LYS A 10 46.60 -4.57 -0.63
N ALA A 11 45.66 -5.10 -1.42
CA ALA A 11 44.80 -6.28 -1.21
C ALA A 11 43.77 -6.21 -0.06
N ASN A 12 42.46 -6.16 -0.30
CA ASN A 12 41.58 -7.05 -1.08
C ASN A 12 41.48 -8.49 -0.53
N GLU A 13 40.24 -8.93 -0.44
CA GLU A 13 39.71 -10.30 -0.41
C GLU A 13 39.48 -11.07 0.91
N THR A 14 38.18 -11.42 1.05
CA THR A 14 37.56 -12.59 1.69
C THR A 14 37.45 -12.56 3.22
N LYS A 15 36.29 -12.80 3.83
CA LYS A 15 35.40 -13.95 3.60
C LYS A 15 33.94 -13.64 3.93
N ASN A 16 33.08 -13.83 2.93
CA ASN A 16 31.69 -14.23 3.08
C ASN A 16 31.64 -15.62 3.76
N ALA A 17 30.79 -15.80 4.76
CA ALA A 17 30.03 -17.03 5.03
C ALA A 17 29.34 -16.93 6.39
N ASN A 18 28.04 -16.63 6.40
CA ASN A 18 27.13 -17.39 7.25
C ASN A 18 25.84 -17.64 6.48
N VAL A 19 26.00 -18.64 5.62
CA VAL A 19 25.02 -19.40 4.87
C VAL A 19 24.20 -20.22 5.87
N THR A 20 22.89 -19.96 5.87
CA THR A 20 21.81 -20.95 5.79
C THR A 20 21.66 -21.98 6.91
N ALA A 21 20.49 -21.94 7.57
CA ALA A 21 19.91 -23.10 8.21
C ALA A 21 18.39 -23.16 7.98
N ARG A 22 18.01 -24.09 7.08
CA ARG A 22 16.85 -25.02 7.16
C ARG A 22 15.44 -24.43 6.96
N ALA A 23 14.54 -25.02 6.18
CA ALA A 23 14.56 -26.22 5.34
C ALA A 23 13.35 -26.17 4.39
N THR A 24 13.58 -26.34 3.09
CA THR A 24 12.54 -26.81 2.16
C THR A 24 13.18 -27.85 1.26
N GLU A 25 12.92 -29.12 1.55
CA GLU A 25 13.21 -30.20 0.62
C GLU A 25 11.92 -30.97 0.38
N LYS A 26 11.48 -30.95 -0.88
CA LYS A 26 10.89 -32.14 -1.48
C LYS A 26 11.14 -32.15 -2.98
N VAL A 27 12.00 -33.08 -3.34
CA VAL A 27 12.25 -33.65 -4.66
C VAL A 27 10.93 -34.08 -5.30
N ILE A 28 10.70 -33.69 -6.55
CA ILE A 28 9.68 -34.31 -7.42
C ILE A 28 10.43 -34.90 -8.62
N VAL A 29 10.45 -36.23 -8.66
CA VAL A 29 10.88 -37.03 -9.80
C VAL A 29 9.72 -37.12 -10.77
N ASP A 30 9.99 -36.73 -12.00
CA ASP A 30 9.12 -36.87 -13.15
C ASP A 30 9.01 -38.35 -13.56
N LYS A 31 7.79 -38.87 -13.71
CA LYS A 31 7.43 -39.92 -14.69
C LYS A 31 5.94 -40.29 -14.66
N LYS A 32 5.34 -40.02 -15.83
CA LYS A 32 4.38 -40.84 -16.59
C LYS A 32 2.89 -40.63 -16.29
N THR A 33 2.27 -39.98 -17.27
CA THR A 33 0.85 -39.98 -17.61
C THR A 33 0.25 -41.39 -17.60
N PRO A 34 -0.97 -41.52 -17.06
CA PRO A 34 -2.02 -42.27 -17.74
C PRO A 34 -3.29 -41.44 -17.93
N GLU A 35 -4.00 -41.84 -18.99
CA GLU A 35 -5.17 -41.24 -19.62
C GLU A 35 -6.37 -40.97 -18.70
N GLU A 36 -7.00 -39.83 -18.99
CA GLU A 36 -8.45 -39.57 -19.09
C GLU A 36 -9.43 -40.42 -18.24
N LYS A 37 -10.03 -39.77 -17.23
CA LYS A 37 -11.43 -39.98 -16.88
C LYS A 37 -12.08 -38.63 -16.62
N LYS A 38 -13.07 -38.28 -17.43
CA LYS A 38 -13.94 -37.12 -17.22
C LYS A 38 -14.83 -37.42 -16.01
N GLU A 39 -14.66 -36.64 -14.96
CA GLU A 39 -15.57 -36.62 -13.81
C GLU A 39 -16.09 -35.18 -13.72
N GLU A 40 -17.31 -34.99 -14.24
CA GLU A 40 -18.07 -33.76 -14.08
C GLU A 40 -18.23 -33.49 -12.60
N THR A 41 -17.60 -32.43 -12.11
CA THR A 41 -17.78 -31.97 -10.75
C THR A 41 -19.17 -31.33 -10.68
N GLU A 42 -20.12 -32.14 -10.22
CA GLU A 42 -21.43 -31.75 -9.76
C GLU A 42 -21.26 -30.54 -8.81
N ARG A 43 -21.79 -29.38 -9.20
CA ARG A 43 -21.88 -28.23 -8.30
C ARG A 43 -22.74 -28.66 -7.13
N GLU A 44 -22.14 -28.68 -5.95
CA GLU A 44 -22.79 -28.96 -4.68
C GLU A 44 -24.06 -28.09 -4.56
N GLU A 45 -25.24 -28.68 -4.80
CA GLU A 45 -26.52 -28.02 -4.61
C GLU A 45 -26.66 -27.76 -3.10
N VAL A 46 -26.50 -26.49 -2.69
CA VAL A 46 -26.90 -26.01 -1.37
C VAL A 46 -28.32 -26.53 -1.07
N PRO A 47 -28.56 -27.23 0.05
CA PRO A 47 -29.84 -27.87 0.31
C PRO A 47 -30.97 -26.84 0.31
N LYS A 48 -31.78 -26.89 -0.75
CA LYS A 48 -32.93 -26.02 -0.97
C LYS A 48 -34.08 -26.44 -0.05
N SER A 49 -34.01 -26.02 1.21
CA SER A 49 -35.22 -25.78 2.00
C SER A 49 -36.12 -24.85 1.18
N GLY A 50 -37.31 -25.29 0.80
CA GLY A 50 -38.25 -24.46 0.01
C GLY A 50 -38.52 -23.10 0.66
N LYS A 51 -38.35 -22.99 1.98
CA LYS A 51 -38.41 -21.73 2.74
C LYS A 51 -37.21 -20.81 2.44
N ALA A 52 -36.00 -21.35 2.26
CA ALA A 52 -34.79 -20.56 1.97
C ALA A 52 -34.87 -19.87 0.58
N LYS A 53 -35.45 -20.53 -0.43
CA LYS A 53 -35.72 -19.91 -1.74
C LYS A 53 -36.76 -18.78 -1.65
N LEU A 54 -37.80 -18.96 -0.83
CA LEU A 54 -38.83 -17.94 -0.64
C LEU A 54 -38.28 -16.73 0.12
N ILE A 55 -37.45 -16.96 1.14
CA ILE A 55 -36.77 -15.90 1.89
C ILE A 55 -35.83 -15.11 0.99
N SER A 56 -35.08 -15.77 0.08
CA SER A 56 -34.17 -15.07 -0.83
C SER A 56 -34.91 -14.22 -1.87
N ILE A 57 -36.01 -14.73 -2.43
CA ILE A 57 -36.85 -13.98 -3.36
C ILE A 57 -37.50 -12.79 -2.66
N LEU A 58 -38.05 -12.99 -1.46
CA LEU A 58 -38.67 -11.92 -0.69
C LEU A 58 -37.65 -10.83 -0.31
N SER A 59 -36.45 -11.23 0.08
CA SER A 59 -35.31 -10.34 0.33
C SER A 59 -34.98 -9.49 -0.91
N ALA A 60 -34.84 -10.12 -2.08
CA ALA A 60 -34.53 -9.42 -3.33
C ALA A 60 -35.63 -8.43 -3.74
N VAL A 61 -36.90 -8.80 -3.56
CA VAL A 61 -38.05 -7.92 -3.85
C VAL A 61 -38.09 -6.73 -2.89
N VAL A 62 -37.90 -6.96 -1.59
CA VAL A 62 -37.83 -5.88 -0.60
C VAL A 62 -36.68 -4.92 -0.92
N LEU A 63 -35.52 -5.44 -1.29
CA LEU A 63 -34.36 -4.63 -1.70
C LEU A 63 -34.69 -3.79 -2.96
N ALA A 64 -35.30 -4.39 -3.97
CA ALA A 64 -35.71 -3.70 -5.20
C ALA A 64 -36.76 -2.60 -4.92
N LEU A 65 -37.69 -2.84 -3.99
CA LEU A 65 -38.65 -1.83 -3.57
C LEU A 65 -37.98 -0.69 -2.80
N ILE A 66 -37.01 -0.98 -1.94
CA ILE A 66 -36.24 0.07 -1.24
C ILE A 66 -35.48 0.95 -2.26
N LEU A 67 -34.91 0.35 -3.31
CA LEU A 67 -34.24 1.08 -4.40
C LEU A 67 -35.17 2.02 -5.18
N ILE A 68 -36.43 1.63 -5.39
CA ILE A 68 -37.41 2.42 -6.14
C ILE A 68 -38.07 3.50 -5.26
N PHE A 69 -38.41 3.17 -4.02
CA PHE A 69 -39.25 4.01 -3.17
C PHE A 69 -38.48 4.89 -2.18
N LYS A 70 -37.23 4.54 -1.82
CA LYS A 70 -36.37 5.32 -0.91
C LYS A 70 -34.88 5.16 -1.25
N PRO A 71 -34.42 5.62 -2.42
CA PRO A 71 -33.00 5.59 -2.76
C PRO A 71 -32.13 6.33 -1.72
N GLU A 72 -32.69 7.32 -1.01
CA GLU A 72 -32.04 8.06 0.07
C GLU A 72 -31.67 7.17 1.27
N LEU A 73 -32.38 6.07 1.51
CA LEU A 73 -32.08 5.15 2.61
C LEU A 73 -30.82 4.33 2.32
N LEU A 74 -30.60 3.96 1.06
CA LEU A 74 -29.36 3.32 0.64
C LEU A 74 -28.21 4.32 0.62
N LEU A 75 -28.46 5.55 0.12
CA LEU A 75 -27.48 6.63 0.06
C LEU A 75 -27.03 7.09 1.46
N GLY A 76 -27.94 7.12 2.44
CA GLY A 76 -27.62 7.44 3.83
C GLY A 76 -26.81 6.34 4.52
N ALA A 77 -27.09 5.07 4.24
CA ALA A 77 -26.36 3.95 4.82
C ALA A 77 -24.91 3.85 4.29
N ILE A 78 -24.68 4.10 3.00
CA ILE A 78 -23.32 4.12 2.44
C ILE A 78 -22.49 5.31 2.94
N ASN A 79 -23.11 6.46 3.20
CA ASN A 79 -22.43 7.61 3.81
C ASN A 79 -22.12 7.36 5.30
N SER A 80 -22.95 6.58 6.01
CA SER A 80 -22.74 6.27 7.42
C SER A 80 -21.65 5.23 7.68
N VAL A 81 -21.30 4.41 6.68
CA VAL A 81 -20.18 3.45 6.76
C VAL A 81 -18.83 4.13 6.49
N ALA A 82 -18.83 5.34 5.93
CA ALA A 82 -17.61 6.02 5.49
C ALA A 82 -16.89 6.87 6.55
N THR A 83 -17.47 7.06 7.74
CA THR A 83 -16.84 7.91 8.77
C THR A 83 -17.28 7.53 10.17
N GLU A 84 -16.66 6.50 10.75
CA GLU A 84 -16.20 6.68 12.12
C GLU A 84 -14.99 7.62 12.04
N SER A 85 -15.28 8.92 11.92
CA SER A 85 -14.29 9.97 12.11
C SER A 85 -13.82 9.87 13.55
N ALA A 86 -12.68 9.23 13.78
CA ALA A 86 -11.90 9.57 14.96
C ALA A 86 -11.70 11.09 14.90
N ASP A 87 -12.12 11.82 15.94
CA ASP A 87 -11.96 13.29 16.06
C ASP A 87 -10.49 13.75 16.09
N GLY A 88 -9.54 12.91 15.65
CA GLY A 88 -8.11 13.11 15.68
C GLY A 88 -7.48 13.13 14.29
N VAL A 89 -6.28 13.71 14.23
CA VAL A 89 -5.44 13.65 13.04
C VAL A 89 -4.80 12.27 12.98
N TYR A 90 -4.90 11.61 11.83
CA TYR A 90 -4.10 10.44 11.52
C TYR A 90 -2.71 10.87 11.04
N ALA A 91 -1.68 10.21 11.54
CA ALA A 91 -0.29 10.47 11.18
C ALA A 91 0.46 9.15 10.94
N ALA A 92 1.06 9.02 9.76
CA ALA A 92 1.94 7.92 9.40
C ALA A 92 3.36 8.45 9.19
N PHE A 93 4.29 7.96 10.01
CA PHE A 93 5.72 8.20 9.84
C PHE A 93 6.26 7.10 8.94
N ILE A 94 6.61 7.48 7.71
CA ILE A 94 6.96 6.52 6.66
C ILE A 94 8.44 6.18 6.80
N ASP A 95 8.75 4.89 6.93
CA ASP A 95 10.13 4.42 6.92
C ASP A 95 10.72 4.58 5.51
N VAL A 96 11.54 5.62 5.37
CA VAL A 96 12.23 6.00 4.13
C VAL A 96 13.74 5.80 4.22
N GLY A 97 14.22 5.15 5.29
CA GLY A 97 15.64 4.94 5.57
C GLY A 97 16.32 6.18 6.16
N GLN A 98 16.79 7.10 5.30
CA GLN A 98 17.42 8.35 5.73
C GLN A 98 16.52 9.55 5.44
N GLY A 99 16.46 10.46 6.41
CA GLY A 99 15.62 11.66 6.41
C GLY A 99 14.16 11.38 6.75
N ASP A 100 13.28 12.30 6.35
CA ASP A 100 11.90 12.35 6.86
C ASP A 100 10.85 12.18 5.75
N SER A 101 9.73 11.55 6.13
CA SER A 101 8.50 11.53 5.34
C SER A 101 7.32 11.24 6.26
N ILE A 102 6.38 12.18 6.35
CA ILE A 102 5.24 12.10 7.26
C ILE A 102 3.96 12.38 6.46
N PHE A 103 3.08 11.39 6.44
CA PHE A 103 1.74 11.57 5.91
C PHE A 103 0.76 11.93 7.03
N LEU A 104 -0.07 12.94 6.81
CA LEU A 104 -1.11 13.37 7.73
C LEU A 104 -2.48 13.36 7.03
N ARG A 105 -3.51 12.98 7.79
CA ARG A 105 -4.91 13.12 7.40
C ARG A 105 -5.71 13.74 8.52
N SER A 106 -6.33 14.87 8.22
CA SER A 106 -7.22 15.56 9.18
C SER A 106 -8.55 14.81 9.34
N PRO A 107 -9.32 15.08 10.42
CA PRO A 107 -10.66 14.53 10.59
C PRO A 107 -11.62 14.83 9.42
N SER A 108 -11.41 15.96 8.71
CA SER A 108 -12.21 16.33 7.53
C SER A 108 -11.74 15.66 6.24
N GLY A 109 -10.76 14.75 6.31
CA GLY A 109 -10.21 14.02 5.18
C GLY A 109 -9.12 14.75 4.39
N LYS A 110 -8.76 15.99 4.77
CA LYS A 110 -7.65 16.72 4.13
C LYS A 110 -6.32 16.00 4.32
N THR A 111 -5.52 15.93 3.25
CA THR A 111 -4.26 15.18 3.20
C THR A 111 -3.05 16.10 3.16
N MET A 112 -1.99 15.74 3.87
CA MET A 112 -0.71 16.45 3.84
C MET A 112 0.45 15.48 3.79
N LEU A 113 1.49 15.82 3.01
CA LEU A 113 2.79 15.17 3.07
C LEU A 113 3.85 16.17 3.53
N VAL A 114 4.65 15.80 4.52
CA VAL A 114 5.82 16.55 4.97
C VAL A 114 7.07 15.76 4.61
N ASP A 115 7.94 16.37 3.79
CA ASP A 115 9.13 15.77 3.20
C ASP A 115 8.88 14.46 2.42
N ALA A 116 9.91 13.98 1.72
CA ALA A 116 9.84 12.86 0.81
C ALA A 116 11.12 12.01 0.81
N GLY A 117 11.89 12.03 1.90
CA GLY A 117 13.07 11.19 2.06
C GLY A 117 14.13 11.36 0.95
N THR A 118 14.88 10.29 0.71
CA THR A 118 15.89 10.16 -0.35
C THR A 118 15.26 9.87 -1.73
N PRO A 119 16.03 9.88 -2.84
CA PRO A 119 15.53 9.52 -4.17
C PRO A 119 14.95 8.09 -4.31
N ASP A 120 15.37 7.17 -3.44
CA ASP A 120 14.93 5.77 -3.46
C ASP A 120 13.66 5.53 -2.61
N SER A 121 13.21 6.56 -1.87
CA SER A 121 12.15 6.45 -0.87
C SER A 121 10.72 6.43 -1.44
N PHE A 122 10.53 6.75 -2.72
CA PHE A 122 9.20 6.91 -3.31
C PHE A 122 8.32 5.67 -3.21
N GLU A 123 8.86 4.46 -3.36
CA GLU A 123 8.02 3.24 -3.30
C GLU A 123 7.39 3.07 -1.90
N SER A 124 8.16 3.33 -0.83
CA SER A 124 7.62 3.32 0.54
C SER A 124 6.52 4.37 0.71
N ILE A 125 6.72 5.57 0.16
CA ILE A 125 5.74 6.66 0.21
C ILE A 125 4.48 6.27 -0.56
N GLN A 126 4.63 5.79 -1.79
CA GLN A 126 3.52 5.38 -2.65
C GLN A 126 2.70 4.26 -2.02
N ASN A 127 3.35 3.27 -1.40
CA ASN A 127 2.66 2.18 -0.72
C ASN A 127 1.72 2.72 0.37
N VAL A 128 2.23 3.54 1.30
CA VAL A 128 1.41 4.13 2.37
C VAL A 128 0.30 5.00 1.80
N LEU A 129 0.61 5.90 0.85
CA LEU A 129 -0.41 6.76 0.25
C LEU A 129 -1.49 5.95 -0.49
N SER A 130 -1.13 4.83 -1.12
CA SER A 130 -2.07 3.96 -1.83
C SER A 130 -2.96 3.15 -0.87
N GLU A 131 -2.41 2.63 0.23
CA GLU A 131 -3.16 1.95 1.30
C GLU A 131 -4.17 2.90 1.93
N GLU A 132 -3.79 4.17 2.07
CA GLU A 132 -4.66 5.23 2.57
C GLU A 132 -5.64 5.77 1.51
N GLY A 133 -5.61 5.28 0.26
CA GLY A 133 -6.50 5.72 -0.81
C GLY A 133 -6.27 7.16 -1.28
N VAL A 134 -5.06 7.68 -1.13
CA VAL A 134 -4.69 9.05 -1.51
C VAL A 134 -4.54 9.15 -3.03
N THR A 135 -5.29 10.08 -3.62
CA THR A 135 -5.15 10.48 -5.03
C THR A 135 -4.72 11.94 -5.18
N LYS A 136 -4.91 12.73 -4.12
CA LYS A 136 -4.56 14.15 -4.02
C LYS A 136 -3.90 14.42 -2.67
N LEU A 137 -2.85 15.24 -2.68
CA LEU A 137 -2.26 15.85 -1.50
C LEU A 137 -2.73 17.30 -1.44
N ASP A 138 -3.61 17.64 -0.47
CA ASP A 138 -4.07 19.03 -0.32
C ASP A 138 -2.91 19.97 0.02
N VAL A 139 -1.96 19.49 0.82
CA VAL A 139 -0.75 20.23 1.20
C VAL A 139 0.49 19.35 1.06
N VAL A 140 1.56 19.92 0.53
CA VAL A 140 2.90 19.36 0.62
C VAL A 140 3.81 20.39 1.28
N VAL A 141 4.62 19.96 2.25
CA VAL A 141 5.61 20.79 2.93
C VAL A 141 6.99 20.19 2.69
N MET A 142 7.89 20.97 2.11
CA MET A 142 9.32 20.65 2.03
C MET A 142 10.06 21.49 3.05
N THR A 143 10.60 20.85 4.10
CA THR A 143 11.18 21.56 5.24
C THR A 143 12.46 22.32 4.86
N HIS A 144 13.34 21.69 4.08
CA HIS A 144 14.58 22.27 3.57
C HIS A 144 15.14 21.47 2.38
N PRO A 145 15.96 22.08 1.49
CA PRO A 145 16.34 21.48 0.21
C PRO A 145 17.57 20.57 0.33
N HIS A 146 17.54 19.61 1.25
CA HIS A 146 18.55 18.54 1.31
C HIS A 146 18.04 17.25 0.68
N SER A 147 18.96 16.47 0.10
CA SER A 147 18.62 15.28 -0.69
C SER A 147 17.92 14.17 0.10
N ASP A 148 18.12 14.13 1.41
CA ASP A 148 17.49 13.23 2.37
C ASP A 148 16.07 13.68 2.77
N HIS A 149 15.62 14.86 2.34
CA HIS A 149 14.25 15.33 2.58
C HIS A 149 13.47 15.57 1.29
N MET A 150 14.12 16.02 0.22
CA MET A 150 13.45 16.33 -1.06
C MET A 150 13.67 15.28 -2.16
N GLY A 151 14.40 14.21 -1.87
CA GLY A 151 14.93 13.28 -2.87
C GLY A 151 13.85 12.65 -3.75
N SER A 152 12.72 12.22 -3.16
CA SER A 152 11.57 11.70 -3.93
C SER A 152 10.50 12.75 -4.25
N MET A 153 10.70 14.02 -3.89
CA MET A 153 9.65 15.04 -3.99
C MET A 153 9.18 15.26 -5.44
N LYS A 154 10.11 15.19 -6.40
CA LYS A 154 9.75 15.27 -7.83
C LYS A 154 8.77 14.15 -8.22
N ARG A 155 9.04 12.91 -7.80
CA ARG A 155 8.17 11.76 -8.10
C ARG A 155 6.80 11.93 -7.43
N VAL A 156 6.74 12.50 -6.23
CA VAL A 156 5.46 12.82 -5.56
C VAL A 156 4.66 13.81 -6.41
N ILE A 157 5.26 14.92 -6.82
CA ILE A 157 4.60 15.95 -7.64
C ILE A 157 4.13 15.38 -8.99
N ASP A 158 4.91 14.48 -9.61
CA ASP A 158 4.57 13.88 -10.90
C ASP A 158 3.40 12.87 -10.80
N ASN A 159 3.13 12.29 -9.63
CA ASN A 159 2.18 11.16 -9.46
C ASN A 159 0.90 11.52 -8.68
N TYR A 160 0.85 12.67 -8.01
CA TYR A 160 -0.31 13.08 -7.21
C TYR A 160 -0.77 14.49 -7.59
N ASP A 161 -2.08 14.75 -7.53
CA ASP A 161 -2.58 16.12 -7.60
C ASP A 161 -2.16 16.89 -6.35
N ILE A 162 -1.48 18.03 -6.53
CA ILE A 162 -0.94 18.84 -5.43
C ILE A 162 -1.77 20.12 -5.30
N GLY A 163 -2.36 20.34 -4.13
CA GLY A 163 -3.10 21.56 -3.83
C GLY A 163 -2.19 22.76 -3.57
N THR A 164 -1.55 22.77 -2.40
CA THR A 164 -0.61 23.83 -1.98
C THR A 164 0.74 23.23 -1.65
N PHE A 165 1.82 23.87 -2.12
CA PHE A 165 3.19 23.46 -1.82
C PHE A 165 3.90 24.56 -1.01
N TYR A 166 4.43 24.22 0.16
CA TYR A 166 5.20 25.11 1.01
C TYR A 166 6.67 24.72 1.02
N MET A 167 7.55 25.70 0.84
CA MET A 167 8.99 25.57 1.06
C MET A 167 9.56 26.91 1.53
N PRO A 168 10.66 26.93 2.31
CA PRO A 168 11.39 28.15 2.61
C PRO A 168 11.95 28.80 1.34
N ASP A 169 12.10 30.12 1.37
CA ASP A 169 12.93 30.83 0.39
C ASP A 169 14.39 30.39 0.58
N ALA A 170 15.06 30.07 -0.54
CA ALA A 170 16.45 29.61 -0.57
C ALA A 170 17.46 30.77 -0.44
#